data_AF-A0A382GUJ1-F1
#
_entry.id   AF-A0A382GUJ1-F1
#
_cell.length_a   1.000
_cell.length_b   1.000
_cell.length_c   1.000
_cell.angle_alpha   90.00
_cell.angle_beta   90.00
_cell.angle_gamma   90.00
#
_symmetry.space_group_name_H-M   'P 1'
#
loop_
_entity.id
_entity.type
_entity.pdbx_description
1 polymer ?
#
loop_
_entity_poly.entity_id
_entity_poly.type
_entity_poly.pdbx_seq_one_letter_code
_entity_poly.pdbx_strand_id
1 'polypeptide(L)'
;MKSEKRFNHMLEGPVGSTLLRLAFPMMMGIVSVMLINIVDTFYIGQLGVRELAAISFTFPVISTLMSLAFGVGIGTSAVLSRAIGKGHLVRVRQLTTHSLLLIALGMVFISFLGMITLNPLFRA
;
A
#
# COMPACT_ATOMS: atom_id res chain seq x y z
N MET A 1 -12.84 -26.51 -5.28
CA MET A 1 -14.31 -26.37 -5.42
C MET A 1 -14.95 -25.14 -4.75
N LYS A 2 -14.45 -24.61 -3.60
CA LYS A 2 -15.03 -23.39 -2.97
C LYS A 2 -14.60 -22.07 -3.65
N SER A 3 -13.47 -22.09 -4.37
CA SER A 3 -12.91 -20.93 -5.08
C SER A 3 -13.66 -20.60 -6.39
N GLU A 4 -14.09 -21.61 -7.15
CA GLU A 4 -14.83 -21.40 -8.42
C GLU A 4 -16.20 -20.75 -8.20
N LYS A 5 -16.93 -21.15 -7.15
CA LYS A 5 -18.25 -20.54 -6.85
C LYS A 5 -18.17 -19.05 -6.51
N ARG A 6 -17.07 -18.58 -5.89
CA ARG A 6 -16.86 -17.14 -5.63
C ARG A 6 -16.56 -16.36 -6.91
N PHE A 7 -15.81 -16.97 -7.83
CA PHE A 7 -15.44 -16.37 -9.10
C PHE A 7 -16.67 -16.18 -10.01
N ASN A 8 -17.54 -17.19 -10.11
CA ASN A 8 -18.78 -17.09 -10.90
C ASN A 8 -19.75 -16.04 -10.34
N HIS A 9 -19.85 -15.90 -9.00
CA HIS A 9 -20.71 -14.87 -8.41
C HIS A 9 -20.22 -13.43 -8.68
N MET A 10 -18.92 -13.22 -8.90
CA MET A 10 -18.38 -11.91 -9.29
C MET A 10 -18.62 -11.58 -10.77
N LEU A 11 -18.84 -12.59 -11.62
CA LEU A 11 -19.04 -12.45 -13.06
C LEU A 11 -20.53 -12.48 -13.47
N GLU A 12 -21.38 -13.19 -12.71
CA GLU A 12 -22.80 -13.44 -13.04
C GLU A 12 -23.78 -12.71 -12.09
N GLY A 13 -23.30 -12.16 -10.97
CA GLY A 13 -24.14 -11.47 -9.98
C GLY A 13 -24.52 -10.02 -10.37
N PRO A 14 -25.59 -9.45 -9.79
CA PRO A 14 -25.99 -8.07 -10.06
C PRO A 14 -24.87 -7.08 -9.68
N VAL A 15 -24.42 -6.30 -10.67
CA VAL A 15 -23.25 -5.40 -10.59
C VAL A 15 -23.25 -4.53 -9.34
N GLY A 16 -24.40 -3.91 -9.01
CA GLY A 16 -24.52 -3.01 -7.86
C GLY A 16 -24.26 -3.69 -6.51
N SER A 17 -24.82 -4.89 -6.28
CA SER A 17 -24.64 -5.63 -5.01
C SER A 17 -23.21 -6.15 -4.87
N THR A 18 -22.64 -6.67 -5.95
CA THR A 18 -21.25 -7.15 -5.98
C THR A 18 -20.26 -6.02 -5.72
N LEU A 19 -20.45 -4.86 -6.33
CA LEU A 19 -19.62 -3.68 -6.09
C LEU A 19 -19.75 -3.20 -4.64
N LEU A 20 -20.96 -3.09 -4.09
CA LEU A 20 -21.14 -2.67 -2.69
C LEU A 20 -20.43 -3.63 -1.72
N ARG A 21 -20.53 -4.95 -1.98
CA ARG A 21 -19.94 -5.97 -1.11
C ARG A 21 -18.40 -5.96 -1.12
N LEU A 22 -17.78 -5.52 -2.22
CA LEU A 22 -16.33 -5.36 -2.34
C LEU A 22 -15.87 -3.99 -1.84
N ALA A 23 -16.64 -2.94 -2.12
CA ALA A 23 -16.33 -1.56 -1.74
C ALA A 23 -16.47 -1.35 -0.23
N PHE A 24 -17.48 -1.93 0.42
CA PHE A 24 -17.72 -1.76 1.85
C PHE A 24 -16.51 -2.12 2.74
N PRO A 25 -15.89 -3.32 2.62
CA PRO A 25 -14.69 -3.63 3.40
C PRO A 25 -13.49 -2.74 3.03
N MET A 26 -13.36 -2.33 1.77
CA MET A 26 -12.30 -1.42 1.34
C MET A 26 -12.46 -0.03 1.98
N MET A 27 -13.67 0.53 1.99
CA MET A 27 -13.99 1.81 2.64
C MET A 27 -13.70 1.76 4.13
N MET A 28 -14.12 0.69 4.82
CA MET A 28 -13.80 0.49 6.24
C MET A 28 -12.29 0.48 6.50
N GLY A 29 -11.52 -0.16 5.61
CA GLY A 29 -10.06 -0.15 5.69
C GLY A 29 -9.46 1.25 5.56
N ILE A 30 -9.93 2.03 4.58
CA ILE A 30 -9.46 3.41 4.38
C ILE A 30 -9.82 4.30 5.58
N VAL A 31 -11.06 4.21 6.08
CA VAL A 31 -11.50 4.94 7.28
C VAL A 31 -10.62 4.57 8.49
N SER A 32 -10.30 3.29 8.66
CA SER A 32 -9.41 2.84 9.75
C SER A 32 -8.02 3.47 9.65
N VAL A 33 -7.45 3.52 8.44
CA VAL A 33 -6.16 4.19 8.21
C VAL A 33 -6.24 5.68 8.55
N MET A 34 -7.32 6.37 8.15
CA MET A 34 -7.49 7.78 8.47
C MET A 34 -7.64 8.02 9.98
N LEU A 35 -8.36 7.16 10.70
CA LEU A 35 -8.49 7.22 12.16
C LEU A 35 -7.12 7.05 12.85
N ILE A 36 -6.30 6.11 12.38
CA ILE A 36 -4.94 5.94 12.90
C ILE A 36 -4.12 7.21 12.72
N ASN A 37 -4.18 7.86 11.55
CA ASN A 37 -3.45 9.12 11.34
C ASN A 37 -3.87 10.23 12.32
N ILE A 38 -5.16 10.32 12.66
CA ILE A 38 -5.68 11.28 13.65
C ILE A 38 -5.16 10.93 15.04
N VAL A 39 -5.25 9.66 15.43
CA VAL A 39 -4.81 9.17 16.72
C VAL A 39 -3.30 9.39 16.91
N ASP A 40 -2.49 9.05 15.91
CA ASP A 40 -1.04 9.28 15.92
C ASP A 40 -0.71 10.76 16.10
N THR A 41 -1.36 11.64 15.32
CA THR A 41 -1.15 13.09 15.42
C THR A 41 -1.56 13.62 16.79
N PHE A 42 -2.66 13.11 17.35
CA PHE A 42 -3.13 13.49 18.68
C PHE A 42 -2.14 13.10 19.78
N TYR A 43 -1.66 11.86 19.78
CA TYR A 43 -0.67 11.40 20.76
C TYR A 43 0.65 12.14 20.62
N ILE A 44 1.11 12.42 19.40
CA ILE A 44 2.36 13.16 19.21
C ILE A 44 2.18 14.63 19.62
N GLY A 45 1.00 15.21 19.38
CA GLY A 45 0.65 16.54 19.88
C GLY A 45 0.70 16.64 21.41
N GLN A 46 0.43 15.55 22.15
CA GLN A 46 0.58 15.52 23.61
C GLN A 46 2.04 15.50 24.09
N LEU A 47 2.98 15.04 23.26
CA LEU A 47 4.41 15.03 23.60
C LEU A 47 5.03 16.43 23.58
N GLY A 48 4.46 17.36 22.80
CA GLY A 48 4.85 18.76 22.78
C GLY A 48 4.84 19.38 21.39
N VAL A 49 4.89 20.72 21.34
CA VAL A 49 4.84 21.48 20.07
C VAL A 49 6.07 21.23 19.20
N ARG A 50 7.26 21.01 19.80
CA ARG A 50 8.49 20.67 19.06
C ARG A 50 8.36 19.34 18.32
N GLU A 51 7.72 18.37 18.97
CA GLU A 51 7.65 17.00 18.46
C GLU A 51 6.62 16.93 17.33
N LEU A 52 5.52 17.68 17.46
CA LEU A 52 4.56 17.90 16.39
C LEU A 52 5.17 18.67 15.21
N ALA A 53 6.02 19.69 15.46
CA ALA A 53 6.71 20.43 14.41
C ALA A 53 7.70 19.54 13.65
N ALA A 54 8.40 18.63 14.34
CA ALA A 54 9.31 17.67 13.71
C ALA A 54 8.61 16.78 12.68
N ILE A 55 7.35 16.35 12.92
CA ILE A 55 6.57 15.57 11.94
C ILE A 55 6.40 16.32 10.61
N SER A 56 6.18 17.63 10.67
CA SER A 56 5.98 18.44 9.46
C SER A 56 7.27 18.52 8.62
N PHE A 57 8.44 18.47 9.25
CA PHE A 57 9.72 18.36 8.53
C PHE A 57 9.90 17.00 7.87
N THR A 58 9.38 15.93 8.45
CA THR A 58 9.41 14.58 7.85
C THR A 58 8.41 14.42 6.70
N PHE A 59 7.42 15.31 6.57
CA PHE A 59 6.31 15.15 5.63
C PHE A 59 6.73 14.95 4.16
N PRO A 60 7.67 15.73 3.58
CA PRO A 60 8.11 15.53 2.19
C PRO A 60 8.78 14.17 1.98
N VAL A 61 9.53 13.70 2.98
CA VAL A 61 10.19 12.39 2.95
C VAL A 61 9.16 11.28 2.95
N ILE A 62 8.22 11.31 3.89
CA ILE A 62 7.14 10.32 4.00
C ILE A 62 6.29 10.34 2.73
N SER A 63 5.96 11.52 2.19
CA SER A 63 5.19 11.66 0.95
C SER A 63 5.90 11.02 -0.24
N THR A 64 7.21 11.23 -0.39
CA THR A 64 8.02 10.63 -1.46
C THR A 64 8.06 9.10 -1.33
N LEU A 65 8.26 8.59 -0.13
CA LEU A 65 8.25 7.15 0.15
C LEU A 65 6.88 6.52 -0.14
N MET A 66 5.79 7.17 0.29
CA MET A 66 4.42 6.72 0.03
C MET A 66 4.10 6.73 -1.47
N SER A 67 4.53 7.76 -2.21
CA SER A 67 4.37 7.83 -3.66
C SER A 67 5.04 6.65 -4.37
N LEU A 68 6.29 6.34 -3.99
CA LEU A 68 7.01 5.18 -4.52
C LEU A 68 6.32 3.86 -4.16
N ALA A 69 5.89 3.71 -2.91
CA ALA A 69 5.20 2.51 -2.44
C ALA A 69 3.88 2.28 -3.19
N PHE A 70 3.08 3.33 -3.38
CA PHE A 70 1.85 3.26 -4.17
C PHE A 70 2.14 3.00 -5.64
N GLY A 71 3.15 3.62 -6.23
CA GLY A 71 3.54 3.39 -7.63
C GLY A 71 3.88 1.91 -7.89
N VAL A 72 4.71 1.32 -7.05
CA VAL A 72 5.08 -0.10 -7.18
C VAL A 72 3.92 -1.04 -6.86
N GLY A 73 3.12 -0.73 -5.83
CA GLY A 73 1.96 -1.53 -5.43
C GLY A 73 0.87 -1.57 -6.51
N ILE A 74 0.49 -0.39 -7.04
CA ILE A 74 -0.50 -0.26 -8.11
C ILE A 74 0.03 -0.90 -9.41
N GLY A 75 1.29 -0.65 -9.77
CA GLY A 75 1.92 -1.22 -10.96
C GLY A 75 1.96 -2.75 -10.92
N THR A 76 2.33 -3.33 -9.78
CA THR A 76 2.35 -4.78 -9.56
C THR A 76 0.93 -5.37 -9.66
N SER A 77 -0.05 -4.74 -9.01
CA SER A 77 -1.45 -5.16 -9.08
C SER A 77 -1.98 -5.15 -10.52
N ALA A 78 -1.64 -4.13 -11.32
CA ALA A 78 -2.04 -4.04 -12.72
C ALA A 78 -1.42 -5.14 -13.59
N VAL A 79 -0.14 -5.44 -13.42
CA VAL A 79 0.53 -6.55 -14.14
C VAL A 79 -0.07 -7.90 -13.72
N LEU A 80 -0.31 -8.08 -12.43
CA LEU A 80 -0.86 -9.32 -11.89
C LEU A 80 -2.31 -9.56 -12.33
N SER A 81 -3.14 -8.52 -12.33
CA SER A 81 -4.52 -8.56 -12.81
C SER A 81 -4.59 -9.01 -14.27
N ARG A 82 -3.71 -8.47 -15.15
CA ARG A 82 -3.61 -8.91 -16.55
C ARG A 82 -3.19 -10.38 -16.68
N ALA A 83 -2.26 -10.85 -15.84
CA ALA A 83 -1.81 -12.24 -15.87
C ALA A 83 -2.90 -13.21 -15.38
N ILE A 84 -3.64 -12.83 -14.33
CA ILE A 84 -4.80 -13.57 -13.81
C ILE A 84 -5.89 -13.66 -14.89
N GLY A 85 -6.21 -12.55 -15.56
CA GLY A 85 -7.21 -12.52 -16.64
C GLY A 85 -6.86 -13.41 -17.84
N LYS A 86 -5.58 -13.75 -18.04
CA LYS A 86 -5.11 -14.67 -19.11
C LYS A 86 -5.14 -16.15 -18.70
N GLY A 87 -5.61 -16.52 -17.50
CA GLY A 87 -5.75 -17.91 -17.05
C GLY A 87 -4.45 -18.69 -16.79
N HIS A 88 -3.28 -18.07 -16.93
CA HIS A 88 -1.99 -18.76 -16.79
C HIS A 88 -1.48 -18.76 -15.33
N LEU A 89 -2.04 -19.64 -14.49
CA LEU A 89 -1.74 -19.70 -13.05
C LEU A 89 -0.25 -19.89 -12.71
N VAL A 90 0.51 -20.64 -13.53
CA VAL A 90 1.97 -20.81 -13.35
C VAL A 90 2.70 -19.48 -13.52
N ARG A 91 2.34 -18.71 -14.55
CA ARG A 91 2.90 -17.39 -14.84
C ARG A 91 2.52 -16.39 -13.75
N VAL A 92 1.28 -16.46 -13.24
CA VAL A 92 0.81 -15.64 -12.11
C VAL A 92 1.69 -15.89 -10.88
N ARG A 93 1.95 -17.15 -10.52
CA ARG A 93 2.79 -17.50 -9.36
C ARG A 93 4.21 -16.96 -9.50
N GLN A 94 4.84 -17.15 -10.66
CA GLN A 94 6.18 -16.61 -10.94
C GLN A 94 6.22 -15.08 -10.86
N LEU A 95 5.25 -14.41 -11.49
CA LEU A 95 5.15 -12.94 -11.45
C LEU A 95 4.97 -12.43 -10.03
N THR A 96 4.08 -13.02 -9.23
CA THR A 96 3.91 -12.64 -7.83
C THR A 96 5.21 -12.80 -7.04
N THR A 97 5.92 -13.93 -7.19
CA THR A 97 7.18 -14.16 -6.48
C THR A 97 8.26 -13.16 -6.88
N HIS A 98 8.41 -12.90 -8.18
CA HIS A 98 9.36 -11.91 -8.68
C HIS A 98 9.02 -10.49 -8.21
N SER A 99 7.76 -10.10 -8.28
CA SER A 99 7.31 -8.79 -7.79
C SER A 99 7.54 -8.63 -6.29
N LEU A 100 7.24 -9.65 -5.49
CA LEU A 100 7.51 -9.62 -4.05
C LEU A 100 9.00 -9.50 -3.74
N LEU A 101 9.86 -10.27 -4.43
CA LEU A 101 11.32 -10.17 -4.29
C LEU A 101 11.83 -8.78 -4.66
N LEU A 102 11.32 -8.21 -5.75
CA LEU A 102 11.73 -6.90 -6.24
C LEU A 102 11.30 -5.79 -5.29
N ILE A 103 10.09 -5.88 -4.71
CA ILE A 103 9.62 -4.98 -3.64
C ILE A 103 10.50 -5.11 -2.40
N ALA A 104 10.81 -6.34 -1.96
CA ALA A 104 11.64 -6.57 -0.78
C ALA A 104 13.05 -5.98 -0.95
N LEU A 105 13.70 -6.23 -2.10
CA LEU A 105 14.99 -5.64 -2.43
C LEU A 105 14.91 -4.11 -2.53
N GLY A 106 13.85 -3.59 -3.13
CA GLY A 106 13.59 -2.15 -3.20
C GLY A 106 13.46 -1.50 -1.83
N MET A 107 12.74 -2.14 -0.89
CA MET A 107 12.63 -1.66 0.50
C MET A 107 13.98 -1.65 1.21
N VAL A 108 14.78 -2.71 1.07
CA VAL A 108 16.12 -2.76 1.67
C VAL A 108 17.00 -1.64 1.10
N PHE A 109 16.96 -1.43 -0.21
CA PHE A 109 17.71 -0.36 -0.87
C PHE A 109 17.27 1.03 -0.41
N ILE A 110 15.96 1.29 -0.36
CA ILE A 110 15.41 2.57 0.12
C ILE A 110 15.76 2.80 1.60
N SER A 111 15.67 1.76 2.44
CA SER A 111 16.03 1.84 3.86
C SER A 111 17.51 2.18 4.04
N PHE A 112 18.39 1.55 3.26
CA PHE A 112 19.82 1.85 3.26
C PHE A 112 20.12 3.29 2.80
N LEU A 113 19.48 3.74 1.71
CA LEU A 113 19.57 5.15 1.27
C LEU A 113 19.07 6.12 2.34
N GLY A 114 17.97 5.77 3.01
CA GLY A 114 17.40 6.55 4.10
C GLY A 114 18.37 6.71 5.27
N MET A 115 19.05 5.64 5.68
CA MET A 115 20.06 5.71 6.74
C MET A 115 21.25 6.61 6.40
N ILE A 116 21.72 6.57 5.15
CA ILE A 116 22.84 7.43 4.71
C ILE A 116 22.41 8.89 4.63
N THR A 117 21.20 9.14 4.12
CA THR A 117 20.71 10.49 3.84
C THR A 117 20.08 11.16 5.08
N LEU A 118 19.74 10.40 6.12
CA LEU A 118 19.13 10.89 7.36
C LEU A 118 19.94 12.03 8.01
N ASN A 119 21.25 11.85 8.14
CA ASN A 119 22.12 12.87 8.74
C ASN A 119 22.19 14.19 7.94
N PRO A 120 22.43 14.18 6.61
CA PRO A 120 22.45 15.41 5.83
C PRO A 120 21.08 16.06 5.65
N LEU A 121 19.98 15.28 5.63
CA LEU A 121 18.64 15.82 5.39
C LEU A 121 18.05 16.57 6.60
N PHE A 122 18.45 16.20 7.83
CA PHE A 122 17.93 16.81 9.07
C PHE A 122 18.93 17.77 9.76
N ARG A 123 20.16 17.90 9.23
CA ARG A 123 21.15 18.88 9.71
C ARG A 123 21.24 20.14 8.83
N ALA A 124 20.67 20.13 7.62
CA ALA A 124 20.57 21.28 6.74
C ALA A 124 19.29 22.07 7.05
#